data_AF-A0A2V2MRB0-F1
#
_entry.id   AF-A0A2V2MRB0-F1
#
_cell.length_a   1.000
_cell.length_b   1.000
_cell.length_c   1.000
_cell.angle_alpha   90.00
_cell.angle_beta   90.00
_cell.angle_gamma   90.00
#
_symmetry.space_group_name_H-M   'P 1'
#
loop_
_entity.id
_entity.type
_entity.pdbx_description
1 polymer ?
#
loop_
_entity_poly.entity_id
_entity_poly.type
_entity_poly.pdbx_seq_one_letter_code
_entity_poly.pdbx_strand_id
1 'polypeptide(L)'
;MGDMDNGLTPEQGKIISDIYQYLGDAKSISLQQTRQDRDHRNFYALSMVLFALANRLIDLGRETVYYRGYASPEEEIRNKVIFKRLSDYDVIDPATRQDLLMLVNFRNQCSHHFHEVTKEDLNEIIESLPRYEAYVTVIRNELNRTGMITRKQMILATGLILLVCIFVVIFLLG
;
A
#
# COMPACT_ATOMS: atom_id res chain seq x y z
N MET A 1 -7.74 -19.01 5.94
CA MET A 1 -7.09 -17.76 5.50
C MET A 1 -5.63 -18.11 5.25
N GLY A 2 -5.31 -18.71 4.12
CA GLY A 2 -3.97 -19.22 3.80
C GLY A 2 -3.77 -19.20 2.29
N ASP A 3 -2.55 -18.90 1.86
CA ASP A 3 -2.05 -18.88 0.47
C ASP A 3 -2.48 -17.73 -0.47
N MET A 4 -2.25 -16.47 -0.06
CA MET A 4 -2.16 -15.34 -1.01
C MET A 4 -0.87 -14.50 -0.91
N ASP A 5 0.11 -14.91 -0.11
CA ASP A 5 1.32 -14.12 0.18
C ASP A 5 2.58 -14.56 -0.57
N ASN A 6 2.47 -15.54 -1.47
CA ASN A 6 3.60 -16.19 -2.16
C ASN A 6 4.40 -15.27 -3.13
N GLY A 7 4.04 -13.99 -3.25
CA GLY A 7 4.69 -13.02 -4.13
C GLY A 7 5.20 -11.74 -3.45
N LEU A 8 4.96 -11.57 -2.14
CA LEU A 8 5.36 -10.35 -1.43
C LEU A 8 6.76 -10.48 -0.83
N THR A 9 7.48 -9.35 -0.75
CA THR A 9 8.70 -9.29 0.05
C THR A 9 8.36 -9.37 1.55
N PRO A 10 9.30 -9.80 2.43
CA PRO A 10 9.08 -9.79 3.87
C PRO A 10 8.68 -8.41 4.41
N GLU A 11 9.22 -7.35 3.83
CA GLU A 11 8.90 -5.97 4.18
C GLU A 11 7.46 -5.60 3.79
N GLN A 12 7.03 -5.92 2.56
CA GLN A 12 5.65 -5.70 2.11
C GLN A 12 4.65 -6.47 2.97
N GLY A 13 4.94 -7.74 3.28
CA GLY A 13 4.11 -8.57 4.16
C GLY A 13 3.98 -7.96 5.56
N LYS A 14 5.08 -7.47 6.14
CA LYS A 14 5.06 -6.79 7.43
C LYS A 14 4.22 -5.51 7.40
N ILE A 15 4.42 -4.64 6.41
CA ILE A 15 3.66 -3.39 6.28
C ILE A 15 2.16 -3.68 6.21
N ILE A 16 1.76 -4.67 5.41
CA ILE A 16 0.36 -5.06 5.26
C ILE A 16 -0.20 -5.63 6.57
N SER A 17 0.56 -6.46 7.28
CA SER A 17 0.16 -6.96 8.61
C SER A 17 -0.07 -5.83 9.60
N ASP A 18 0.85 -4.85 9.67
CA ASP A 18 0.73 -3.67 10.53
C ASP A 18 -0.55 -2.87 10.19
N ILE A 19 -0.85 -2.69 8.89
CA ILE A 19 -2.08 -2.01 8.44
C ILE A 19 -3.33 -2.71 8.96
N TYR A 20 -3.43 -4.03 8.80
CA TYR A 20 -4.60 -4.77 9.28
C TYR A 20 -4.73 -4.74 10.80
N GLN A 21 -3.61 -4.77 11.52
CA GLN A 21 -3.61 -4.58 12.97
C GLN A 21 -4.20 -3.20 13.33
N TYR A 22 -3.69 -2.12 12.73
CA TYR A 22 -4.18 -0.76 13.02
C TYR A 22 -5.63 -0.52 12.60
N LEU A 23 -6.09 -1.14 11.50
CA LEU A 23 -7.50 -1.14 11.12
C LEU A 23 -8.37 -1.81 12.20
N GLY A 24 -7.91 -2.94 12.76
CA GLY A 24 -8.58 -3.62 13.86
C GLY A 24 -8.61 -2.79 15.14
N ASP A 25 -7.47 -2.21 15.51
CA ASP A 25 -7.34 -1.35 16.69
C ASP A 25 -8.25 -0.11 16.59
N ALA A 26 -8.28 0.56 15.43
CA ALA A 26 -9.13 1.72 15.20
C ALA A 26 -10.63 1.37 15.34
N LYS A 27 -11.07 0.25 14.72
CA LYS A 27 -12.45 -0.26 14.84
C LYS A 27 -12.79 -0.60 16.30
N SER A 28 -11.87 -1.19 17.05
CA SER A 28 -12.07 -1.54 18.47
C SER A 28 -12.23 -0.30 19.35
N ILE A 29 -11.36 0.69 19.18
CA ILE A 29 -11.37 1.94 19.97
C ILE A 29 -12.62 2.77 19.67
N SER A 30 -13.01 2.90 18.39
CA SER A 30 -14.19 3.69 18.00
C SER A 30 -15.49 3.09 18.55
N LEU A 31 -15.61 1.76 18.59
CA LEU A 31 -16.75 1.09 19.22
C LEU A 31 -16.82 1.32 20.73
N GLN A 32 -15.68 1.53 21.41
CA GLN A 32 -15.64 1.83 22.84
C GLN A 32 -15.98 3.29 23.15
N GLN A 33 -15.68 4.23 22.24
CA GLN A 33 -16.06 5.66 22.39
C GLN A 33 -17.57 5.84 22.51
N THR A 34 -18.38 5.06 21.80
CA THR A 34 -19.85 5.13 21.91
C THR A 34 -20.41 4.64 23.25
N ARG A 35 -19.58 4.00 24.10
CA ARG A 35 -20.04 3.29 25.31
C ARG A 35 -19.60 3.93 26.63
N GLN A 36 -18.57 4.79 26.66
CA GLN A 36 -18.07 5.40 27.91
C GLN A 36 -17.45 6.79 27.72
N ASP A 37 -17.71 7.67 28.69
CA ASP A 37 -17.30 9.07 28.84
C ASP A 37 -15.78 9.26 29.13
N ARG A 38 -14.91 8.45 28.50
CA ARG A 38 -13.43 8.54 28.60
C ARG A 38 -12.83 9.25 27.39
N ASP A 39 -13.47 10.34 27.01
CA ASP A 39 -13.33 11.00 25.71
C ASP A 39 -11.88 11.31 25.32
N HIS A 40 -11.08 11.88 26.24
CA HIS A 40 -9.70 12.28 25.93
C HIS A 40 -8.74 11.11 25.71
N ARG A 41 -8.83 10.04 26.51
CA ARG A 41 -7.92 8.88 26.35
C ARG A 41 -8.19 8.17 25.04
N ASN A 42 -9.47 7.96 24.72
CA ASN A 42 -9.86 7.32 23.48
C ASN A 42 -9.51 8.20 22.28
N PHE A 43 -9.68 9.51 22.39
CA PHE A 43 -9.23 10.47 21.39
C PHE A 43 -7.72 10.31 21.12
N TYR A 44 -6.87 10.41 22.14
CA TYR A 44 -5.41 10.29 21.93
C TYR A 44 -5.00 8.93 21.38
N ALA A 45 -5.56 7.84 21.90
CA ALA A 45 -5.27 6.49 21.42
C ALA A 45 -5.68 6.33 19.95
N LEU A 46 -6.88 6.77 19.60
CA LEU A 46 -7.40 6.70 18.23
C LEU A 46 -6.55 7.55 17.28
N SER A 47 -6.21 8.79 17.67
CA SER A 47 -5.34 9.65 16.85
C SER A 47 -4.01 8.98 16.55
N MET A 48 -3.39 8.32 17.55
CA MET A 48 -2.12 7.64 17.37
C MET A 48 -2.24 6.40 16.48
N VAL A 49 -3.30 5.60 16.63
CA VAL A 49 -3.55 4.44 15.76
C VAL A 49 -3.80 4.87 14.33
N LEU A 50 -4.65 5.89 14.11
CA LEU A 50 -4.92 6.41 12.77
C LEU A 50 -3.70 7.07 12.14
N PHE A 51 -2.86 7.74 12.94
CA PHE A 51 -1.57 8.27 12.49
C PHE A 51 -0.62 7.15 12.06
N ALA A 52 -0.50 6.08 12.84
CA ALA A 52 0.32 4.91 12.49
C ALA A 52 -0.19 4.21 11.22
N LEU A 53 -1.52 4.04 11.11
CA LEU A 53 -2.18 3.52 9.91
C LEU A 53 -1.85 4.37 8.68
N ALA A 54 -1.96 5.70 8.78
CA ALA A 54 -1.66 6.62 7.70
C ALA A 54 -0.22 6.47 7.21
N ASN A 55 0.75 6.39 8.14
CA ASN A 55 2.15 6.18 7.77
C ASN A 55 2.35 4.84 7.05
N ARG A 56 1.76 3.73 7.54
CA ARG A 56 1.90 2.42 6.88
C ARG A 56 1.23 2.33 5.52
N LEU A 57 0.08 2.98 5.32
CA LEU A 57 -0.57 3.07 4.01
C LEU A 57 0.31 3.84 3.00
N ILE A 58 0.96 4.91 3.45
CA ILE A 58 1.92 5.67 2.63
C ILE A 58 3.16 4.81 2.30
N ASP A 59 3.70 4.10 3.28
CA ASP A 59 4.85 3.21 3.08
C ASP A 59 4.53 2.10 2.07
N LEU A 60 3.34 1.49 2.17
CA LEU A 60 2.90 0.48 1.20
C LEU A 60 2.82 1.06 -0.22
N GLY A 61 2.28 2.28 -0.36
CA GLY A 61 2.27 2.98 -1.64
C GLY A 61 3.67 3.27 -2.17
N ARG A 62 4.59 3.68 -1.29
CA ARG A 62 6.00 3.97 -1.64
C ARG A 62 6.69 2.71 -2.16
N GLU A 63 6.59 1.63 -1.40
CA GLU A 63 7.14 0.32 -1.75
C GLU A 63 6.62 -0.13 -3.11
N THR A 64 5.33 0.06 -3.36
CA THR A 64 4.71 -0.31 -4.64
C THR A 64 5.25 0.52 -5.80
N VAL A 65 5.36 1.84 -5.62
CA VAL A 65 5.87 2.75 -6.64
C VAL A 65 7.30 2.39 -7.03
N TYR A 66 8.17 2.12 -6.07
CA TYR A 66 9.56 1.74 -6.37
C TYR A 66 9.66 0.31 -6.92
N TYR A 67 8.95 -0.65 -6.31
CA TYR A 67 8.97 -2.04 -6.76
C TYR A 67 8.49 -2.20 -8.21
N ARG A 68 7.49 -1.40 -8.62
CA ARG A 68 6.95 -1.42 -9.98
C ARG A 68 7.70 -0.50 -10.95
N GLY A 69 8.70 0.26 -10.47
CA GLY A 69 9.46 1.21 -11.28
C GLY A 69 8.67 2.43 -11.74
N TYR A 70 7.60 2.80 -11.02
CA TYR A 70 6.82 4.02 -11.30
C TYR A 70 7.56 5.30 -10.88
N ALA A 71 8.62 5.16 -10.09
CA ALA A 71 9.61 6.19 -9.79
C ALA A 71 10.99 5.53 -9.67
N SER A 72 12.05 6.30 -9.90
CA SER A 72 13.43 5.83 -9.69
C SER A 72 13.74 5.75 -8.19
N PRO A 73 14.50 4.76 -7.70
CA PRO A 73 14.93 4.70 -6.30
C PRO A 73 15.70 5.95 -5.83
N GLU A 74 16.35 6.66 -6.75
CA GLU A 74 17.08 7.91 -6.49
C GLU A 74 16.16 9.14 -6.45
N GLU A 75 14.89 9.01 -6.85
CA GLU A 75 13.91 10.09 -6.83
C GLU A 75 13.34 10.22 -5.41
N GLU A 76 13.62 11.35 -4.75
CA GLU A 76 12.97 11.70 -3.48
C GLU A 76 11.51 12.11 -3.75
N ILE A 77 10.58 11.17 -3.56
CA ILE A 77 9.16 11.41 -3.78
C ILE A 77 8.44 11.79 -2.49
N ARG A 78 7.76 12.94 -2.49
CA ARG A 78 6.90 13.36 -1.38
C ARG A 78 5.66 12.47 -1.30
N ASN A 79 5.10 12.30 -0.10
CA ASN A 79 3.94 11.41 0.12
C ASN A 79 2.76 11.65 -0.83
N LYS A 80 2.44 12.91 -1.15
CA LYS A 80 1.35 13.24 -2.10
C LYS A 80 1.65 12.78 -3.54
N VAL A 81 2.93 12.74 -3.92
CA VAL A 81 3.38 12.31 -5.25
C VAL A 81 3.23 10.80 -5.40
N ILE A 82 3.42 10.02 -4.34
CA ILE A 82 3.23 8.56 -4.34
C ILE A 82 1.85 8.19 -4.88
N PHE A 83 0.78 8.78 -4.31
CA PHE A 83 -0.58 8.48 -4.73
C PHE A 83 -0.93 9.07 -6.11
N LYS A 84 -0.27 10.17 -6.51
CA LYS A 84 -0.36 10.63 -7.90
C LYS A 84 0.22 9.59 -8.86
N ARG A 85 1.42 9.05 -8.59
CA ARG A 85 2.05 8.02 -9.43
C ARG A 85 1.17 6.78 -9.54
N LEU A 86 0.66 6.26 -8.43
CA LEU A 86 -0.25 5.10 -8.45
C LEU A 86 -1.49 5.35 -9.32
N SER A 87 -2.02 6.58 -9.32
CA SER A 87 -3.15 6.95 -10.17
C SER A 87 -2.75 7.15 -11.64
N ASP A 88 -1.59 7.77 -11.91
CA ASP A 88 -1.05 7.97 -13.27
C ASP A 88 -0.81 6.63 -14.00
N TYR A 89 -0.53 5.56 -13.25
CA TYR A 89 -0.34 4.19 -13.76
C TYR A 89 -1.59 3.31 -13.62
N ASP A 90 -2.77 3.90 -13.40
CA ASP A 90 -4.07 3.21 -13.29
C ASP A 90 -4.14 2.12 -12.21
N VAL A 91 -3.27 2.20 -11.20
CA VAL A 91 -3.31 1.28 -10.05
C VAL A 91 -4.47 1.63 -9.14
N ILE A 92 -4.71 2.93 -8.92
CA ILE A 92 -5.84 3.44 -8.14
C ILE A 92 -6.64 4.45 -8.94
N ASP A 93 -7.94 4.49 -8.72
CA ASP A 93 -8.80 5.49 -9.35
C ASP A 93 -8.63 6.89 -8.72
N PRO A 94 -9.07 7.97 -9.38
CA PRO A 94 -8.94 9.33 -8.88
C PRO A 94 -9.65 9.60 -7.54
N ALA A 95 -10.75 8.92 -7.24
CA ALA A 95 -11.47 9.09 -5.97
C ALA A 95 -10.67 8.46 -4.82
N THR A 96 -10.16 7.24 -5.01
CA THR A 96 -9.23 6.58 -4.07
C THR A 96 -7.99 7.44 -3.84
N ARG A 97 -7.43 8.04 -4.90
CA ARG A 97 -6.31 8.99 -4.77
C ARG A 97 -6.69 10.19 -3.89
N GLN A 98 -7.88 10.77 -4.08
CA GLN A 98 -8.31 11.93 -3.29
C GLN A 98 -8.44 11.58 -1.80
N ASP A 99 -9.01 10.42 -1.48
CA ASP A 99 -9.10 9.92 -0.09
C ASP A 99 -7.71 9.78 0.55
N LEU A 100 -6.75 9.21 -0.18
CA LEU A 100 -5.39 9.06 0.31
C LEU A 100 -4.66 10.41 0.47
N LEU A 101 -5.01 11.43 -0.31
CA LEU A 101 -4.49 12.79 -0.10
C LEU A 101 -5.05 13.43 1.17
N MET A 102 -6.32 13.17 1.52
CA MET A 102 -6.90 13.60 2.80
C MET A 102 -6.17 12.91 3.97
N LEU A 103 -5.90 11.62 3.85
CA LEU A 103 -5.10 10.87 4.82
C LEU A 103 -3.68 11.46 5.02
N VAL A 104 -3.02 11.90 3.95
CA VAL A 104 -1.71 12.58 4.04
C VAL A 104 -1.81 13.90 4.78
N ASN A 105 -2.87 14.67 4.56
CA ASN A 105 -3.08 15.93 5.26
C ASN A 105 -3.32 15.67 6.76
N PHE A 106 -4.18 14.72 7.10
CA PHE A 106 -4.39 14.27 8.48
C PHE A 106 -3.08 13.82 9.15
N ARG A 107 -2.29 12.98 8.47
CA ARG A 107 -0.95 12.55 8.94
C ARG A 107 -0.06 13.75 9.27
N ASN A 108 -0.05 14.76 8.41
CA ASN A 108 0.78 15.94 8.59
C ASN A 108 0.30 16.80 9.77
N GLN A 109 -1.02 16.94 9.92
CA GLN A 109 -1.61 17.62 11.06
C GLN A 109 -1.26 16.90 12.36
N CYS A 110 -1.39 15.57 12.43
CA CYS A 110 -0.96 14.81 13.61
C CYS A 110 0.53 14.99 13.94
N SER A 111 1.39 15.14 12.94
CA SER A 111 2.84 15.26 13.17
C SER A 111 3.29 16.65 13.59
N HIS A 112 2.66 17.70 13.06
CA HIS A 112 3.15 19.08 13.18
C HIS A 112 2.21 20.00 13.95
N HIS A 113 0.91 19.70 13.92
CA HIS A 113 -0.16 20.53 14.44
C HIS A 113 -1.16 19.68 15.25
N PHE A 114 -0.65 18.77 16.09
CA PHE A 114 -1.52 17.82 16.80
C PHE A 114 -2.61 18.49 17.65
N HIS A 115 -2.30 19.67 18.20
CA HIS A 115 -3.24 20.48 18.97
C HIS A 115 -4.44 21.01 18.16
N GLU A 116 -4.36 20.97 16.83
CA GLU A 116 -5.44 21.34 15.91
C GLU A 116 -6.29 20.14 15.49
N VAL A 117 -5.91 18.90 15.83
CA VAL A 117 -6.68 17.70 15.47
C VAL A 117 -7.97 17.65 16.30
N THR A 118 -9.10 17.44 15.63
CA THR A 118 -10.44 17.41 16.21
C THR A 118 -11.04 16.00 16.18
N LYS A 119 -12.17 15.79 16.87
CA LYS A 119 -12.89 14.50 16.81
C LYS A 119 -13.51 14.29 15.44
N GLU A 120 -13.95 15.37 14.82
CA GLU A 120 -14.50 15.41 13.48
C GLU A 120 -13.48 14.91 12.47
N ASP A 121 -12.22 15.35 12.57
CA ASP A 121 -11.13 14.83 11.74
C ASP A 121 -10.93 13.31 11.91
N LEU A 122 -10.97 12.81 13.16
CA LEU A 122 -10.86 11.37 13.42
C LEU A 122 -12.04 10.58 12.83
N ASN A 123 -13.25 11.12 12.94
CA ASN A 123 -14.46 10.48 12.42
C ASN A 123 -14.42 10.39 10.88
N GLU A 124 -13.96 11.45 10.20
CA GLU A 124 -13.80 11.43 8.74
C GLU A 124 -12.82 10.33 8.28
N ILE A 125 -11.71 10.16 9.01
CA ILE A 125 -10.75 9.07 8.74
C ILE A 125 -11.37 7.70 9.07
N ILE A 126 -12.15 7.57 10.15
CA ILE A 126 -12.86 6.34 10.51
C ILE A 126 -13.84 5.91 9.41
N GLU A 127 -14.63 6.86 8.89
CA GLU A 127 -15.58 6.62 7.81
C GLU A 127 -14.89 6.19 6.50
N SER A 128 -13.60 6.54 6.36
CA SER A 128 -12.77 6.19 5.22
C SER A 128 -12.06 4.83 5.35
N LEU A 129 -12.07 4.18 6.53
CA LEU A 129 -11.35 2.92 6.74
C LEU A 129 -11.71 1.81 5.73
N PRO A 130 -12.98 1.59 5.34
CA PRO A 130 -13.31 0.59 4.32
C PRO A 130 -12.63 0.86 2.97
N ARG A 131 -12.45 2.14 2.61
CA ARG A 131 -11.77 2.54 1.37
C ARG A 131 -10.26 2.31 1.46
N TYR A 132 -9.66 2.55 2.62
CA TYR A 132 -8.25 2.19 2.84
C TYR A 132 -8.00 0.68 2.82
N GLU A 133 -8.93 -0.11 3.36
CA GLU A 133 -8.88 -1.58 3.28
C GLU A 133 -8.99 -2.08 1.83
N ALA A 134 -9.86 -1.46 1.03
CA ALA A 134 -9.95 -1.71 -0.41
C ALA A 134 -8.66 -1.33 -1.15
N TYR A 135 -8.06 -0.17 -0.82
CA TYR A 135 -6.76 0.25 -1.34
C TYR A 135 -5.66 -0.80 -1.09
N VAL A 136 -5.55 -1.32 0.13
CA VAL A 136 -4.56 -2.38 0.46
C VAL A 136 -4.76 -3.61 -0.42
N THR A 137 -6.02 -3.99 -0.68
CA THR A 137 -6.36 -5.11 -1.56
C THR A 137 -5.91 -4.87 -3.00
N VAL A 138 -6.16 -3.67 -3.52
CA VAL A 138 -5.72 -3.24 -4.86
C VAL A 138 -4.20 -3.30 -4.98
N ILE A 139 -3.47 -2.75 -4.00
CA ILE A 139 -2.00 -2.78 -4.00
C ILE A 139 -1.45 -4.20 -3.90
N ARG A 140 -2.02 -5.04 -3.03
CA ARG A 140 -1.62 -6.45 -2.93
C ARG A 140 -1.77 -7.16 -4.28
N ASN A 141 -2.87 -6.92 -4.99
CA ASN A 141 -3.09 -7.49 -6.32
C ASN A 141 -2.06 -6.98 -7.34
N GLU A 142 -1.70 -5.70 -7.27
CA GLU A 142 -0.71 -5.10 -8.15
C GLU A 142 0.71 -5.65 -7.89
N LEU A 143 1.10 -5.82 -6.63
CA LEU A 143 2.37 -6.45 -6.26
C LEU A 143 2.43 -7.91 -6.73
N ASN A 144 1.33 -8.65 -6.57
CA ASN A 144 1.23 -10.07 -6.97
C ASN A 144 1.15 -10.30 -8.49
N ARG A 145 0.72 -9.32 -9.30
CA ARG A 145 0.71 -9.41 -10.77
C ARG A 145 2.08 -9.79 -11.35
N THR A 146 3.16 -9.46 -10.64
CA THR A 146 4.55 -9.71 -11.04
C THR A 146 4.91 -11.19 -11.05
N GLY A 147 4.37 -12.02 -10.14
CA GLY A 147 4.66 -13.46 -10.12
C GLY A 147 4.35 -14.19 -11.43
N MET A 148 3.44 -13.65 -12.25
CA MET A 148 3.07 -14.21 -13.55
C MET A 148 3.88 -13.65 -14.72
N ILE A 149 4.26 -12.36 -14.70
CA ILE A 149 4.97 -11.72 -15.83
C ILE A 149 6.43 -12.16 -15.88
N THR A 150 7.13 -12.18 -14.74
CA THR A 150 8.55 -12.60 -14.69
C THR A 150 8.70 -14.08 -15.05
N ARG A 151 7.75 -14.94 -14.64
CA ARG A 151 7.73 -16.36 -15.04
C ARG A 151 7.51 -16.53 -16.54
N LYS A 152 6.55 -15.81 -17.14
CA LYS A 152 6.30 -15.87 -18.59
C LYS A 152 7.49 -15.34 -19.41
N GLN A 153 8.11 -14.24 -18.98
CA GLN A 153 9.30 -13.69 -19.63
C GLN A 153 10.51 -14.60 -19.49
N MET A 154 10.70 -15.25 -18.33
CA MET A 154 11.74 -16.28 -18.17
C MET A 154 11.49 -17.48 -19.09
N ILE A 155 10.26 -18.01 -19.16
CA ILE A 155 9.92 -19.13 -20.06
C ILE A 155 10.21 -18.76 -21.53
N LEU A 156 9.83 -17.55 -21.95
CA LEU A 156 10.10 -17.06 -23.30
C LEU A 156 11.60 -16.91 -23.58
N ALA A 157 12.36 -16.35 -22.63
CA ALA A 157 13.81 -16.19 -22.75
C ALA A 157 14.52 -17.55 -22.82
N THR A 158 14.15 -18.51 -21.96
CA THR A 158 14.69 -19.87 -21.99
C THR A 158 14.34 -20.58 -23.29
N GLY A 159 13.09 -20.45 -23.78
CA GLY A 159 12.67 -21.01 -25.06
C GLY A 159 13.47 -20.43 -26.25
N LEU A 160 13.73 -19.12 -26.25
CA LEU A 160 14.51 -18.45 -27.29
C LEU A 160 15.97 -18.94 -27.30
N ILE A 161 16.60 -19.03 -26.12
CA ILE A 161 17.98 -19.54 -25.99
C ILE A 161 18.08 -20.96 -26.54
N LEU A 162 17.13 -21.83 -26.17
CA LEU A 162 17.14 -23.24 -26.57
C LEU A 162 16.94 -23.39 -28.09
N LEU A 163 16.10 -22.54 -28.70
CA LEU A 163 15.90 -22.50 -30.15
C LEU A 163 17.15 -22.02 -30.90
N VAL A 164 17.85 -21.01 -30.37
CA VAL A 164 19.14 -20.55 -30.92
C VAL A 164 20.19 -21.67 -30.83
N CYS A 165 20.28 -22.37 -29.70
CA CYS A 165 21.20 -23.50 -29.54
C CYS A 165 20.93 -24.62 -30.55
N ILE A 166 19.67 -24.99 -30.77
CA ILE A 166 19.29 -25.99 -31.78
C ILE A 166 19.72 -25.55 -33.18
N PHE A 167 19.48 -24.28 -33.54
CA PHE A 167 19.88 -23.74 -34.83
C PHE A 167 21.40 -23.79 -35.04
N VAL A 168 22.18 -23.41 -34.02
CA VAL A 168 23.65 -23.46 -34.08
C VAL A 168 24.15 -24.89 -34.24
N VAL A 169 23.57 -25.86 -33.53
CA VAL A 169 23.96 -27.27 -33.63
C VAL A 169 23.63 -27.85 -35.01
N ILE A 170 22.45 -27.56 -35.56
CA ILE A 170 22.08 -27.99 -36.91
C ILE A 170 23.02 -27.41 -37.96
N PHE A 171 23.39 -26.13 -37.82
CA PHE A 171 24.26 -25.44 -38.77
C PHE A 171 25.73 -25.88 -38.69
N LEU A 172 26.19 -26.38 -37.54
CA LEU A 172 27.57 -26.88 -37.34
C LEU A 172 27.74 -28.36 -37.72
N LEU A 173 26.66 -29.14 -37.77
CA LEU A 173 26.67 -30.57 -38.08
C LEU A 173 26.19 -30.90 -39.51
N GLY A 174 25.71 -29.90 -40.25
CA GLY A 174 25.20 -30.02 -41.62
C GLY A 174 26.19 -29.60 -42.70
#